data_AF-A0AAN6L8U4-F1
#
_entry.id   AF-A0AAN6L8U4-F1
#
_cell.length_a   1.000
_cell.length_b   1.000
_cell.length_c   1.000
_cell.angle_alpha   90.00
_cell.angle_beta   90.00
_cell.angle_gamma   90.00
#
_symmetry.space_group_name_H-M   'P 1'
#
loop_
_entity.id
_entity.type
_entity.pdbx_description
1 polymer ?
#
loop_
_entity_poly.entity_id
_entity_poly.type
_entity_poly.pdbx_seq_one_letter_code
_entity_poly.pdbx_strand_id
1 'polypeptide(L)'
;MVKLNYTGRKVQGVKVGQAVSKDLKKRIPPGTGARAAARDPHVEIDLTGKELTDDGFASFVDDLIHCIQYRDGDHPNGTVRLTELVLKGNKLTVASMKMLGVVVALSGDCLTYLDISENCISVASRMEREVWKGFLESFQGCYHLKKIDFGGNPLGGGSFDVFARVYTQSDLDFVEPLANGGSNDRADASGMAEINARLKSVNLGCGKENRKPVGNGMTTSRNEGNHQDVLKPLGVHIDKEIQPADDSHYASARGLRSVPYLVFSNAYTTNACAFHLWNITLSHREPDKLLQFLPPGKSMAPADHLNADNGIIYTPCEGLHALGKRLLELGGEYRMKISEIDADETEVLDPDQELEESEITRQRQLRKKHEIEMERVKNRLLLDVIKTDGVTSVDLWIVAFKMMRVARAILLDDKDKPKPYVPADETNIPEEPFPTIMEPYPAIFDPDGDGFTEDFPTIQEALSYPNGVSASSTVETPTKHKTQPRRTSAASRNVASSRRDSTATAKKVVPNAGSKEVGRFGLPMDLWRRIIADAMGATEILNVEQQMNVLRYASDWRAIKQELRIRGGTEYEQIWKILSSMGCLSYAHH
;
A
#
# COMPACT_ATOMS: atom_id res chain seq x y z
N MET A 1 -6.94 -30.04 18.70
CA MET A 1 -7.08 -28.57 18.76
C MET A 1 -8.13 -28.22 19.79
N VAL A 2 -7.87 -27.25 20.68
CA VAL A 2 -8.81 -26.83 21.74
C VAL A 2 -9.43 -25.46 21.43
N LYS A 3 -10.77 -25.38 21.31
CA LYS A 3 -11.50 -24.12 21.13
C LYS A 3 -12.08 -23.60 22.44
N LEU A 4 -11.56 -22.46 22.92
CA LEU A 4 -12.07 -21.72 24.06
C LEU A 4 -13.15 -20.74 23.61
N ASN A 5 -14.36 -21.26 23.35
CA ASN A 5 -15.50 -20.46 22.90
C ASN A 5 -16.34 -19.92 24.08
N TYR A 6 -16.56 -18.60 24.10
CA TYR A 6 -17.37 -17.89 25.10
C TYR A 6 -18.66 -17.27 24.53
N THR A 7 -18.92 -17.36 23.22
CA THR A 7 -20.08 -16.75 22.53
C THR A 7 -21.42 -17.13 23.17
N GLY A 8 -21.65 -18.41 23.44
CA GLY A 8 -22.85 -18.91 24.12
C GLY A 8 -22.89 -18.67 25.64
N ARG A 9 -21.80 -18.21 26.28
CA ARG A 9 -21.77 -17.95 27.73
C ARG A 9 -22.34 -16.56 28.05
N LYS A 10 -23.17 -16.46 29.09
CA LYS A 10 -23.76 -15.21 29.62
C LYS A 10 -22.75 -14.29 30.36
N VAL A 11 -21.45 -14.56 30.26
CA VAL A 11 -20.40 -13.80 30.95
C VAL A 11 -19.85 -12.75 29.99
N GLN A 12 -19.73 -11.50 30.45
CA GLN A 12 -19.35 -10.34 29.64
C GLN A 12 -18.36 -9.42 30.39
N GLY A 13 -17.73 -8.49 29.66
CA GLY A 13 -16.79 -7.49 30.17
C GLY A 13 -15.62 -8.11 30.96
N VAL A 14 -15.19 -7.44 32.02
CA VAL A 14 -14.07 -7.92 32.87
C VAL A 14 -14.29 -9.34 33.41
N LYS A 15 -15.54 -9.75 33.64
CA LYS A 15 -15.85 -11.11 34.12
C LYS A 15 -15.54 -12.19 33.08
N VAL A 16 -15.66 -11.89 31.77
CA VAL A 16 -15.29 -12.88 30.74
C VAL A 16 -13.77 -13.01 30.65
N GLY A 17 -13.02 -11.90 30.75
CA GLY A 17 -11.57 -11.94 30.80
C GLY A 17 -11.05 -12.74 32.00
N GLN A 18 -11.61 -12.51 33.19
CA GLN A 18 -11.32 -13.34 34.37
C GLN A 18 -11.66 -14.84 34.19
N ALA A 19 -12.66 -15.18 33.36
CA ALA A 19 -12.98 -16.57 33.03
C ALA A 19 -11.95 -17.17 32.04
N VAL A 20 -11.52 -16.39 31.03
CA VAL A 20 -10.44 -16.75 30.11
C VAL A 20 -9.13 -16.98 30.86
N SER A 21 -8.73 -16.03 31.72
CA SER A 21 -7.57 -16.15 32.63
C SER A 21 -7.58 -17.45 33.43
N LYS A 22 -8.72 -17.80 34.04
CA LYS A 22 -8.88 -19.06 34.80
C LYS A 22 -8.81 -20.31 33.93
N ASP A 23 -9.29 -20.26 32.69
CA ASP A 23 -9.23 -21.40 31.77
C ASP A 23 -7.83 -21.56 31.15
N LEU A 24 -7.12 -20.46 30.87
CA LEU A 24 -5.71 -20.43 30.45
C LEU A 24 -4.78 -20.98 31.55
N LYS A 25 -4.91 -20.50 32.80
CA LYS A 25 -4.11 -20.96 33.94
C LYS A 25 -4.20 -22.47 34.22
N LYS A 26 -5.25 -23.15 33.75
CA LYS A 26 -5.36 -24.62 33.85
C LYS A 26 -4.44 -25.37 32.87
N ARG A 27 -3.91 -24.71 31.84
CA ARG A 27 -3.08 -25.31 30.78
C ARG A 27 -1.58 -25.37 31.11
N ILE A 28 -1.13 -24.64 32.13
CA ILE A 28 0.25 -24.69 32.64
C ILE A 28 0.27 -25.57 33.89
N PRO A 29 1.25 -26.49 34.08
CA PRO A 29 1.44 -27.21 35.34
C PRO A 29 1.54 -26.27 36.56
N PRO A 30 0.92 -26.59 37.72
CA PRO A 30 0.19 -27.82 38.07
C PRO A 30 -1.31 -27.80 37.70
N GLY A 31 -1.72 -26.94 36.76
CA GLY A 31 -3.10 -26.80 36.31
C GLY A 31 -3.70 -28.11 35.78
N THR A 32 -4.99 -28.31 36.05
CA THR A 32 -5.70 -29.59 35.80
C THR A 32 -5.80 -29.98 34.32
N GLY A 33 -5.64 -29.02 33.40
CA GLY A 33 -5.65 -29.24 31.95
C GLY A 33 -4.25 -29.41 31.34
N ALA A 34 -3.16 -29.27 32.11
CA ALA A 34 -1.80 -29.23 31.57
C ALA A 34 -1.43 -30.47 30.74
N ARG A 35 -1.79 -31.67 31.22
CA ARG A 35 -1.55 -32.93 30.49
C ARG A 35 -2.32 -33.04 29.16
N ALA A 36 -3.45 -32.35 29.02
CA ALA A 36 -4.18 -32.29 27.76
C ALA A 36 -3.55 -31.24 26.82
N ALA A 37 -3.20 -30.07 27.35
CA ALA A 37 -2.50 -29.01 26.63
C ALA A 37 -1.13 -29.44 26.10
N ALA A 38 -0.43 -30.32 26.83
CA ALA A 38 0.82 -30.97 26.41
C ALA A 38 0.68 -31.85 25.16
N ARG A 39 -0.47 -32.55 25.02
CA ARG A 39 -0.77 -33.43 23.89
C ARG A 39 -1.32 -32.66 22.69
N ASP A 40 -1.92 -31.50 22.94
CA ASP A 40 -2.65 -30.70 21.97
C ASP A 40 -2.47 -29.20 22.31
N PRO A 41 -1.33 -28.60 21.90
CA PRO A 41 -1.00 -27.24 22.28
C PRO A 41 -1.82 -26.20 21.52
N HIS A 42 -2.46 -26.54 20.39
CA HIS A 42 -3.15 -25.57 19.54
C HIS A 42 -4.43 -25.03 20.20
N VAL A 43 -4.58 -23.71 20.18
CA VAL A 43 -5.65 -22.98 20.87
C VAL A 43 -6.34 -22.00 19.94
N GLU A 44 -7.66 -22.08 19.90
CA GLU A 44 -8.53 -21.04 19.34
C GLU A 44 -9.25 -20.32 20.49
N ILE A 45 -9.31 -18.99 20.47
CA ILE A 45 -10.03 -18.19 21.47
C ILE A 45 -11.12 -17.38 20.76
N ASP A 46 -12.37 -17.54 21.19
CA ASP A 46 -13.53 -16.82 20.63
C ASP A 46 -14.30 -16.09 21.73
N LEU A 47 -14.17 -14.76 21.69
CA LEU A 47 -14.77 -13.79 22.60
C LEU A 47 -15.76 -12.87 21.86
N THR A 48 -16.38 -13.34 20.78
CA THR A 48 -17.32 -12.53 19.98
C THR A 48 -18.49 -12.03 20.83
N GLY A 49 -18.80 -10.73 20.73
CA GLY A 49 -19.99 -10.13 21.35
C GLY A 49 -19.99 -10.16 22.89
N LYS A 50 -18.82 -10.15 23.53
CA LYS A 50 -18.69 -10.25 24.99
C LYS A 50 -18.65 -8.92 25.74
N GLU A 51 -18.76 -7.79 25.04
CA GLU A 51 -18.58 -6.44 25.60
C GLU A 51 -17.24 -6.28 26.34
N LEU A 52 -16.19 -6.95 25.85
CA LEU A 52 -14.84 -6.89 26.40
C LEU A 52 -14.28 -5.47 26.23
N THR A 53 -14.00 -4.80 27.35
CA THR A 53 -13.28 -3.52 27.40
C THR A 53 -11.77 -3.76 27.49
N ASP A 54 -10.96 -2.69 27.37
CA ASP A 54 -9.51 -2.77 27.58
C ASP A 54 -9.14 -3.36 28.95
N ASP A 55 -9.84 -2.99 30.03
CA ASP A 55 -9.68 -3.62 31.37
C ASP A 55 -9.99 -5.12 31.36
N GLY A 56 -11.00 -5.52 30.56
CA GLY A 56 -11.37 -6.92 30.41
C GLY A 56 -10.31 -7.71 29.66
N PHE A 57 -9.72 -7.13 28.63
CA PHE A 57 -8.58 -7.71 27.91
C PHE A 57 -7.33 -7.79 28.80
N ALA A 58 -7.00 -6.72 29.51
CA ALA A 58 -5.92 -6.67 30.48
C ALA A 58 -6.04 -7.76 31.57
N SER A 59 -7.26 -8.12 31.97
CA SER A 59 -7.48 -9.17 32.99
C SER A 59 -7.08 -10.60 32.58
N PHE A 60 -6.70 -10.83 31.32
CA PHE A 60 -6.16 -12.14 30.87
C PHE A 60 -4.96 -12.09 29.91
N VAL A 61 -4.65 -10.94 29.30
CA VAL A 61 -3.62 -10.89 28.25
C VAL A 61 -2.23 -11.32 28.76
N ASP A 62 -1.86 -10.95 29.98
CA ASP A 62 -0.58 -11.38 30.59
C ASP A 62 -0.56 -12.89 30.86
N ASP A 63 -1.69 -13.48 31.23
CA ASP A 63 -1.81 -14.93 31.40
C ASP A 63 -1.72 -15.66 30.05
N LEU A 64 -2.26 -15.07 28.98
CA LEU A 64 -2.15 -15.60 27.61
C LEU A 64 -0.70 -15.54 27.12
N ILE A 65 -0.03 -14.40 27.30
CA ILE A 65 1.40 -14.21 26.99
C ILE A 65 2.24 -15.24 27.74
N HIS A 66 2.03 -15.39 29.05
CA HIS A 66 2.73 -16.39 29.86
C HIS A 66 2.45 -17.82 29.38
N CYS A 67 1.22 -18.16 28.99
CA CYS A 67 0.90 -19.46 28.40
C CYS A 67 1.65 -19.72 27.08
N ILE A 68 1.66 -18.74 26.17
CA ILE A 68 2.35 -18.87 24.87
C ILE A 68 3.88 -18.99 25.07
N GLN A 69 4.44 -18.30 26.07
CA GLN A 69 5.87 -18.35 26.41
C GLN A 69 6.28 -19.57 27.25
N TYR A 70 5.35 -20.24 27.92
CA TYR A 70 5.66 -21.30 28.87
C TYR A 70 6.39 -22.48 28.22
N ARG A 71 7.59 -22.80 28.71
CA ARG A 71 8.41 -23.96 28.33
C ARG A 71 8.99 -24.57 29.62
N ASP A 72 9.03 -25.89 29.70
CA ASP A 72 9.72 -26.63 30.77
C ASP A 72 10.42 -27.88 30.20
N GLY A 73 10.97 -28.74 31.05
CA GLY A 73 11.67 -29.96 30.64
C GLY A 73 10.78 -31.03 30.00
N ASP A 74 9.49 -31.08 30.36
CA ASP A 74 8.52 -32.03 29.81
C ASP A 74 7.84 -31.47 28.54
N HIS A 75 7.86 -30.14 28.36
CA HIS A 75 7.19 -29.38 27.30
C HIS A 75 8.16 -28.39 26.63
N PRO A 76 9.25 -28.85 25.97
CA PRO A 76 10.26 -27.97 25.35
C PRO A 76 9.71 -27.13 24.18
N ASN A 77 8.58 -27.54 23.59
CA ASN A 77 7.86 -26.81 22.55
C ASN A 77 6.65 -26.01 23.09
N GLY A 78 6.35 -26.13 24.39
CA GLY A 78 5.27 -25.43 25.07
C GLY A 78 3.91 -26.13 25.06
N THR A 79 2.96 -25.59 25.83
CA THR A 79 1.62 -26.14 26.03
C THR A 79 0.50 -25.33 25.36
N VAL A 80 0.85 -24.19 24.73
CA VAL A 80 -0.06 -23.28 24.03
C VAL A 80 0.61 -22.73 22.77
N ARG A 81 -0.05 -22.94 21.62
CA ARG A 81 0.18 -22.29 20.32
C ARG A 81 -1.14 -21.66 19.88
N LEU A 82 -1.20 -20.34 19.75
CA LEU A 82 -2.45 -19.62 19.46
C LEU A 82 -2.71 -19.55 17.94
N THR A 83 -3.74 -20.26 17.46
CA THR A 83 -4.02 -20.41 16.02
C THR A 83 -5.14 -19.50 15.50
N GLU A 84 -6.15 -19.22 16.32
CA GLU A 84 -7.23 -18.26 16.02
C GLU A 84 -7.48 -17.38 17.26
N LEU A 85 -7.58 -16.06 17.07
CA LEU A 85 -8.01 -15.12 18.10
C LEU A 85 -9.13 -14.21 17.58
N VAL A 86 -10.35 -14.42 18.09
CA VAL A 86 -11.55 -13.69 17.68
C VAL A 86 -12.02 -12.79 18.82
N LEU A 87 -11.86 -11.48 18.63
CA LEU A 87 -12.23 -10.39 19.54
C LEU A 87 -13.36 -9.53 18.94
N LYS A 88 -14.07 -10.02 17.93
CA LYS A 88 -15.17 -9.34 17.22
C LYS A 88 -16.27 -8.79 18.14
N GLY A 89 -16.82 -7.61 17.84
CA GLY A 89 -18.04 -7.12 18.48
C GLY A 89 -17.85 -6.78 19.96
N ASN A 90 -16.73 -6.13 20.29
CA ASN A 90 -16.35 -5.79 21.66
C ASN A 90 -16.13 -4.27 21.80
N LYS A 91 -15.51 -3.84 22.90
CA LYS A 91 -15.29 -2.42 23.25
C LYS A 91 -13.80 -2.14 23.46
N LEU A 92 -12.94 -2.82 22.70
CA LEU A 92 -11.49 -2.60 22.73
C LEU A 92 -11.16 -1.29 22.01
N THR A 93 -10.17 -0.58 22.53
CA THR A 93 -9.63 0.63 21.89
C THR A 93 -8.19 0.40 21.45
N VAL A 94 -7.56 1.45 20.92
CA VAL A 94 -6.12 1.45 20.61
C VAL A 94 -5.24 1.15 21.84
N ALA A 95 -5.73 1.35 23.08
CA ALA A 95 -5.01 1.01 24.30
C ALA A 95 -4.66 -0.49 24.40
N SER A 96 -5.56 -1.39 23.97
CA SER A 96 -5.31 -2.84 23.96
C SER A 96 -4.27 -3.26 22.91
N MET A 97 -4.07 -2.47 21.85
CA MET A 97 -3.26 -2.88 20.68
C MET A 97 -1.79 -3.13 21.03
N LYS A 98 -1.24 -2.44 22.03
CA LYS A 98 0.13 -2.70 22.52
C LYS A 98 0.31 -4.13 23.03
N MET A 99 -0.61 -4.61 23.87
CA MET A 99 -0.53 -5.96 24.45
C MET A 99 -0.98 -7.02 23.46
N LEU A 100 -1.94 -6.70 22.59
CA LEU A 100 -2.31 -7.57 21.46
C LEU A 100 -1.13 -7.79 20.50
N GLY A 101 -0.35 -6.75 20.21
CA GLY A 101 0.87 -6.87 19.40
C GLY A 101 1.91 -7.82 20.01
N VAL A 102 2.05 -7.86 21.34
CA VAL A 102 2.90 -8.86 22.01
C VAL A 102 2.36 -10.28 21.79
N VAL A 103 1.03 -10.48 21.88
CA VAL A 103 0.40 -11.78 21.59
C VAL A 103 0.61 -12.20 20.14
N VAL A 104 0.47 -11.28 19.17
CA VAL A 104 0.70 -11.53 17.74
C VAL A 104 2.16 -11.91 17.48
N ALA A 105 3.12 -11.13 17.98
CA ALA A 105 4.55 -11.39 17.79
C ALA A 105 4.99 -12.75 18.38
N LEU A 106 4.42 -13.14 19.53
CA LEU A 106 4.69 -14.44 20.16
C LEU A 106 4.00 -15.62 19.46
N SER A 107 3.07 -15.36 18.54
CA SER A 107 2.29 -16.39 17.83
C SER A 107 2.57 -16.39 16.31
N GLY A 108 3.62 -15.72 15.84
CA GLY A 108 3.91 -15.57 14.40
C GLY A 108 4.12 -16.90 13.64
N ASP A 109 4.51 -17.95 14.37
CA ASP A 109 4.74 -19.31 13.90
C ASP A 109 3.47 -20.18 13.80
N CYS A 110 2.31 -19.68 14.25
CA CYS A 110 1.10 -20.50 14.34
C CYS A 110 -0.24 -19.75 14.19
N LEU A 111 -0.27 -18.43 14.30
CA LEU A 111 -1.48 -17.62 14.17
C LEU A 111 -1.97 -17.62 12.72
N THR A 112 -3.16 -18.17 12.50
CA THR A 112 -3.80 -18.28 11.17
C THR A 112 -4.94 -17.29 10.95
N TYR A 113 -5.60 -16.84 12.02
CA TYR A 113 -6.70 -15.88 11.97
C TYR A 113 -6.67 -14.91 13.16
N LEU A 114 -6.79 -13.61 12.87
CA LEU A 114 -7.05 -12.56 13.85
C LEU A 114 -8.28 -11.75 13.43
N ASP A 115 -9.23 -11.60 14.35
CA ASP A 115 -10.43 -10.80 14.14
C ASP A 115 -10.57 -9.78 15.27
N ILE A 116 -10.40 -8.50 14.93
CA ILE A 116 -10.65 -7.36 15.83
C ILE A 116 -11.77 -6.46 15.29
N SER A 117 -12.63 -7.01 14.43
CA SER A 117 -13.75 -6.26 13.83
C SER A 117 -14.79 -5.81 14.86
N GLU A 118 -15.59 -4.78 14.52
CA GLU A 118 -16.68 -4.26 15.34
C GLU A 118 -16.23 -3.90 16.78
N ASN A 119 -15.11 -3.18 16.89
CA ASN A 119 -14.57 -2.64 18.14
C ASN A 119 -14.53 -1.10 18.10
N CYS A 120 -13.97 -0.47 19.13
CA CYS A 120 -13.86 0.99 19.27
C CYS A 120 -12.43 1.48 18.95
N ILE A 121 -11.72 0.83 18.03
CA ILE A 121 -10.35 1.20 17.67
C ILE A 121 -10.39 2.45 16.79
N SER A 122 -9.82 3.56 17.28
CA SER A 122 -9.66 4.81 16.56
C SER A 122 -8.24 5.34 16.74
N VAL A 123 -7.68 5.97 15.69
CA VAL A 123 -6.30 6.46 15.68
C VAL A 123 -6.29 7.91 15.22
N ALA A 124 -6.35 8.84 16.18
CA ALA A 124 -6.42 10.28 15.90
C ALA A 124 -5.13 11.02 16.28
N SER A 125 -4.61 10.77 17.48
CA SER A 125 -3.43 11.45 18.02
C SER A 125 -2.12 10.78 17.61
N ARG A 126 -1.01 11.52 17.72
CA ARG A 126 0.33 10.98 17.45
C ARG A 126 0.69 9.79 18.35
N MET A 127 0.28 9.80 19.62
CA MET A 127 0.57 8.69 20.54
C MET A 127 -0.15 7.41 20.10
N GLU A 128 -1.39 7.52 19.66
CA GLU A 128 -2.18 6.39 19.14
C GLU A 128 -1.61 5.88 17.82
N ARG A 129 -1.10 6.77 16.95
CA ARG A 129 -0.36 6.37 15.73
C ARG A 129 0.85 5.49 16.05
N GLU A 130 1.66 5.83 17.06
CA GLU A 130 2.82 5.01 17.45
C GLU A 130 2.39 3.66 18.06
N VAL A 131 1.30 3.61 18.85
CA VAL A 131 0.76 2.34 19.39
C VAL A 131 0.22 1.46 18.27
N TRP A 132 -0.50 2.05 17.31
CA TRP A 132 -1.00 1.36 16.12
C TRP A 132 0.13 0.88 15.21
N LYS A 133 1.17 1.69 15.00
CA LYS A 133 2.40 1.32 14.29
C LYS A 133 3.05 0.08 14.92
N GLY A 134 3.30 0.12 16.23
CA GLY A 134 3.92 -1.01 16.94
C GLY A 134 3.08 -2.29 16.93
N PHE A 135 1.75 -2.16 16.90
CA PHE A 135 0.86 -3.30 16.68
C PHE A 135 0.98 -3.86 15.25
N LEU A 136 1.01 -3.01 14.22
CA LEU A 136 1.18 -3.44 12.83
C LEU A 136 2.59 -4.00 12.54
N GLU A 137 3.63 -3.48 13.18
CA GLU A 137 5.00 -4.01 13.12
C GLU A 137 5.13 -5.40 13.79
N SER A 138 4.24 -5.75 14.73
CA SER A 138 4.25 -7.07 15.39
C SER A 138 4.01 -8.25 14.43
N PHE A 139 3.39 -7.99 13.28
CA PHE A 139 3.14 -9.00 12.24
C PHE A 139 4.37 -9.37 11.42
N GLN A 140 5.51 -8.69 11.58
CA GLN A 140 6.74 -8.94 10.79
C GLN A 140 7.22 -10.41 10.81
N GLY A 141 6.90 -11.14 11.90
CA GLY A 141 7.23 -12.56 12.07
C GLY A 141 6.11 -13.54 11.74
N CYS A 142 4.95 -13.07 11.26
CA CYS A 142 3.81 -13.92 10.92
C CYS A 142 3.98 -14.54 9.53
N TYR A 143 4.08 -15.88 9.46
CA TYR A 143 4.16 -16.65 8.21
C TYR A 143 3.12 -17.79 8.13
N HIS A 144 2.12 -17.76 9.01
CA HIS A 144 0.96 -18.67 9.03
C HIS A 144 -0.39 -17.94 8.79
N LEU A 145 -0.36 -16.60 8.75
CA LEU A 145 -1.55 -15.76 8.91
C LEU A 145 -2.33 -15.63 7.60
N LYS A 146 -3.55 -16.16 7.59
CA LYS A 146 -4.39 -16.26 6.38
C LYS A 146 -5.40 -15.11 6.25
N LYS A 147 -5.90 -14.59 7.37
CA LYS A 147 -6.85 -13.48 7.39
C LYS A 147 -6.62 -12.57 8.60
N ILE A 148 -6.71 -11.25 8.39
CA ILE A 148 -6.90 -10.26 9.46
C ILE A 148 -8.19 -9.48 9.19
N ASP A 149 -9.03 -9.34 10.21
CA ASP A 149 -10.27 -8.56 10.13
C ASP A 149 -10.22 -7.30 11.02
N PHE A 150 -10.26 -6.13 10.38
CA PHE A 150 -10.32 -4.81 11.00
C PHE A 150 -11.70 -4.14 10.86
N GLY A 151 -12.67 -4.81 10.23
CA GLY A 151 -13.94 -4.20 9.79
C GLY A 151 -14.75 -3.53 10.91
N GLY A 152 -15.56 -2.54 10.58
CA GLY A 152 -16.49 -1.88 11.52
C GLY A 152 -15.84 -1.08 12.66
N ASN A 153 -14.52 -0.85 12.63
CA ASN A 153 -13.83 0.01 13.58
C ASN A 153 -13.78 1.46 13.09
N PRO A 154 -13.87 2.48 13.97
CA PRO A 154 -13.72 3.89 13.62
C PRO A 154 -12.25 4.30 13.43
N LEU A 155 -11.48 3.56 12.60
CA LEU A 155 -10.02 3.63 12.56
C LEU A 155 -9.49 5.03 12.18
N GLY A 156 -10.16 5.72 11.24
CA GLY A 156 -9.86 7.09 10.80
C GLY A 156 -8.62 7.23 9.91
N GLY A 157 -8.43 8.37 9.25
CA GLY A 157 -7.37 8.57 8.24
C GLY A 157 -5.95 8.24 8.71
N GLY A 158 -5.63 8.57 9.97
CA GLY A 158 -4.30 8.31 10.54
C GLY A 158 -3.96 6.83 10.70
N SER A 159 -4.95 5.96 10.88
CA SER A 159 -4.72 4.51 10.91
C SER A 159 -4.29 3.96 9.55
N PHE A 160 -4.88 4.47 8.46
CA PHE A 160 -4.62 4.04 7.08
C PHE A 160 -3.31 4.63 6.55
N ASP A 161 -2.94 5.84 6.97
CA ASP A 161 -1.61 6.43 6.75
C ASP A 161 -0.51 5.53 7.35
N VAL A 162 -0.62 5.21 8.64
CA VAL A 162 0.31 4.31 9.34
C VAL A 162 0.26 2.89 8.75
N PHE A 163 -0.92 2.37 8.39
CA PHE A 163 -1.03 1.06 7.75
C PHE A 163 -0.33 1.03 6.40
N ALA A 164 -0.56 2.02 5.52
CA ALA A 164 0.11 2.10 4.22
C ALA A 164 1.65 2.20 4.37
N ARG A 165 2.12 2.95 5.38
CA ARG A 165 3.55 3.02 5.72
C ARG A 165 4.12 1.66 6.14
N VAL A 166 3.55 1.00 7.16
CA VAL A 166 4.06 -0.30 7.64
C VAL A 166 3.91 -1.38 6.57
N TYR A 167 2.79 -1.36 5.83
CA TYR A 167 2.53 -2.29 4.72
C TYR A 167 3.54 -2.14 3.58
N THR A 168 3.86 -0.91 3.14
CA THR A 168 4.87 -0.67 2.09
C THR A 168 6.29 -1.03 2.52
N GLN A 169 6.57 -1.00 3.83
CA GLN A 169 7.85 -1.36 4.44
C GLN A 169 7.95 -2.84 4.86
N SER A 170 6.84 -3.59 4.85
CA SER A 170 6.86 -5.03 5.14
C SER A 170 7.71 -5.75 4.10
N ASP A 171 8.68 -6.52 4.59
CA ASP A 171 9.40 -7.51 3.80
C ASP A 171 8.39 -8.41 3.07
N LEU A 172 8.77 -8.88 1.88
CA LEU A 172 8.02 -9.88 1.12
C LEU A 172 9.01 -10.64 0.23
N ASP A 173 9.96 -11.30 0.89
CA ASP A 173 11.04 -12.04 0.23
C ASP A 173 10.50 -13.39 -0.27
N PHE A 174 9.92 -13.40 -1.47
CA PHE A 174 9.67 -14.66 -2.16
C PHE A 174 11.02 -15.26 -2.58
N VAL A 175 11.54 -16.15 -1.75
CA VAL A 175 12.41 -17.22 -2.24
C VAL A 175 11.51 -18.11 -3.07
N GLU A 176 11.51 -17.92 -4.39
CA GLU A 176 10.93 -18.90 -5.30
C GLU A 176 11.58 -20.25 -4.98
N PRO A 177 10.79 -21.30 -4.64
CA PRO A 177 11.34 -22.63 -4.48
C PRO A 177 11.97 -22.99 -5.82
N LEU A 178 13.29 -23.20 -5.84
CA LEU A 178 14.04 -23.52 -7.05
C LEU A 178 13.31 -24.67 -7.76
N ALA A 179 12.66 -24.34 -8.88
CA ALA A 179 11.69 -25.22 -9.53
C ALA A 179 12.32 -26.60 -9.73
N ASN A 180 11.77 -27.62 -9.07
CA ASN A 180 12.38 -28.92 -8.78
C ASN A 180 13.35 -29.41 -9.87
N GLY A 181 14.60 -28.94 -9.78
CA GLY A 181 15.69 -29.37 -10.63
C GLY A 181 16.09 -30.75 -10.16
N GLY A 182 15.53 -31.78 -10.79
CA GLY A 182 15.70 -33.17 -10.40
C GLY A 182 17.16 -33.61 -10.47
N SER A 183 17.92 -33.35 -9.41
CA SER A 183 19.29 -33.77 -9.20
C SER A 183 19.38 -34.47 -7.84
N ASN A 184 19.23 -35.80 -7.88
CA ASN A 184 19.59 -36.69 -6.78
C ASN A 184 21.13 -36.76 -6.66
N ASP A 185 21.74 -35.66 -6.23
CA ASP A 185 23.12 -35.70 -5.71
C ASP A 185 23.08 -35.86 -4.20
N ARG A 186 23.70 -36.94 -3.72
CA ARG A 186 23.92 -37.21 -2.31
C ARG A 186 24.90 -36.16 -1.77
N ALA A 187 24.39 -35.06 -1.23
CA ALA A 187 25.20 -34.10 -0.51
C ALA A 187 25.68 -34.72 0.82
N ASP A 188 26.99 -34.87 0.96
CA ASP A 188 27.62 -35.40 2.18
C ASP A 188 27.24 -34.60 3.43
N ALA A 189 27.08 -35.32 4.55
CA ALA A 189 26.75 -34.76 5.86
C ALA A 189 27.81 -33.79 6.44
N SER A 190 28.91 -33.53 5.71
CA SER A 190 29.94 -32.56 6.08
C SER A 190 29.58 -31.10 5.70
N GLY A 191 28.78 -30.86 4.67
CA GLY A 191 28.47 -29.49 4.21
C GLY A 191 27.43 -28.77 5.08
N MET A 192 26.39 -29.49 5.52
CA MET A 192 25.33 -28.93 6.37
C MET A 192 25.80 -28.52 7.77
N ALA A 193 26.92 -29.07 8.25
CA ALA A 193 27.54 -28.64 9.50
C ALA A 193 28.18 -27.25 9.39
N GLU A 194 28.83 -26.93 8.27
CA GLU A 194 29.44 -25.62 8.05
C GLU A 194 28.38 -24.52 7.81
N ILE A 195 27.30 -24.85 7.08
CA ILE A 195 26.16 -23.93 6.89
C ILE A 195 25.45 -23.65 8.23
N ASN A 196 25.19 -24.67 9.05
CA ASN A 196 24.61 -24.47 10.39
C ASN A 196 25.55 -23.74 11.35
N ALA A 197 26.87 -23.94 11.25
CA ALA A 197 27.85 -23.17 12.02
C ALA A 197 27.83 -21.68 11.60
N ARG A 198 27.71 -21.39 10.31
CA ARG A 198 27.54 -20.01 9.83
C ARG A 198 26.21 -19.40 10.30
N LEU A 199 25.07 -20.10 10.17
CA LEU A 199 23.77 -19.60 10.66
C LEU A 199 23.79 -19.27 12.16
N LYS A 200 24.39 -20.13 13.00
CA LYS A 200 24.53 -19.89 14.45
C LYS A 200 25.54 -18.80 14.82
N SER A 201 26.36 -18.35 13.87
CA SER A 201 27.32 -17.25 14.05
C SER A 201 26.79 -15.88 13.61
N VAL A 202 25.59 -15.79 13.01
CA VAL A 202 24.93 -14.51 12.68
C VAL A 202 24.38 -13.88 13.96
N ASN A 203 25.29 -13.26 14.70
CA ASN A 203 24.92 -12.34 15.78
C ASN A 203 24.26 -11.11 15.13
N LEU A 204 22.98 -10.85 15.46
CA LEU A 204 22.17 -9.76 14.90
C LEU A 204 22.64 -8.39 15.45
N GLY A 205 23.83 -7.98 15.02
CA GLY A 205 24.31 -6.62 15.17
C GLY A 205 23.54 -5.68 14.25
N CYS A 206 22.84 -4.71 14.83
CA CYS A 206 22.16 -3.65 14.08
C CYS A 206 23.15 -2.94 13.14
N GLY A 207 22.89 -3.01 11.84
CA GLY A 207 23.83 -2.57 10.81
C GLY A 207 23.18 -2.43 9.44
N LYS A 208 22.35 -1.39 9.27
CA LYS A 208 21.92 -0.96 7.93
C LYS A 208 23.17 -0.49 7.16
N GLU A 209 23.56 -1.21 6.08
CA GLU A 209 24.02 -0.68 4.78
C GLU A 209 24.97 -1.61 3.95
N ASN A 210 24.66 -1.72 2.65
CA ASN A 210 25.59 -1.77 1.50
C ASN A 210 26.75 -2.82 1.44
N ARG A 211 26.72 -3.72 0.44
CA ARG A 211 27.69 -3.85 -0.71
C ARG A 211 27.79 -5.27 -1.31
N LYS A 212 28.07 -5.34 -2.62
CA LYS A 212 28.60 -6.53 -3.33
C LYS A 212 30.14 -6.55 -3.29
N PRO A 213 30.75 -7.74 -3.33
CA PRO A 213 31.92 -8.01 -4.20
C PRO A 213 31.67 -9.25 -5.10
N VAL A 214 31.88 -9.15 -6.43
CA VAL A 214 33.12 -9.52 -7.17
C VAL A 214 33.42 -11.02 -7.11
N GLY A 215 33.39 -11.67 -8.28
CA GLY A 215 33.66 -13.11 -8.44
C GLY A 215 34.94 -13.41 -9.24
N ASN A 216 35.29 -14.71 -9.25
CA ASN A 216 36.22 -15.48 -10.11
C ASN A 216 36.27 -16.89 -9.48
N GLY A 217 36.46 -18.02 -10.17
CA GLY A 217 36.49 -18.26 -11.61
C GLY A 217 37.09 -19.65 -11.96
N MET A 218 36.39 -20.39 -12.84
CA MET A 218 36.93 -21.39 -13.79
C MET A 218 37.42 -22.79 -13.30
N THR A 219 37.39 -23.73 -14.27
CA THR A 219 38.02 -25.08 -14.36
C THR A 219 37.31 -26.29 -13.71
N THR A 220 37.27 -27.51 -14.29
CA THR A 220 37.14 -27.98 -15.71
C THR A 220 36.99 -29.52 -15.75
N SER A 221 36.29 -30.06 -16.77
CA SER A 221 36.45 -31.44 -17.32
C SER A 221 35.89 -32.62 -16.47
N ARG A 222 35.57 -33.82 -16.98
CA ARG A 222 35.35 -34.34 -18.36
C ARG A 222 34.78 -35.79 -18.28
N ASN A 223 34.04 -36.23 -19.31
CA ASN A 223 33.85 -37.63 -19.76
C ASN A 223 33.16 -38.64 -18.79
N GLU A 224 32.52 -39.75 -19.19
CA GLU A 224 31.90 -40.24 -20.45
C GLU A 224 31.08 -41.53 -20.13
N GLY A 225 30.11 -41.90 -21.00
CA GLY A 225 29.55 -43.27 -21.10
C GLY A 225 28.15 -43.48 -20.47
N ASN A 226 27.06 -43.58 -21.25
CA ASN A 226 26.54 -44.79 -21.96
C ASN A 226 26.17 -45.95 -20.99
N HIS A 227 24.91 -46.40 -20.84
CA HIS A 227 24.00 -46.93 -21.87
C HIS A 227 22.54 -47.07 -21.38
N GLN A 228 21.59 -46.93 -22.33
CA GLN A 228 20.28 -47.62 -22.52
C GLN A 228 19.39 -47.99 -21.31
N ASP A 229 18.16 -47.47 -21.17
CA ASP A 229 16.97 -47.62 -22.05
C ASP A 229 16.17 -48.93 -21.81
N VAL A 230 15.07 -48.84 -21.05
CA VAL A 230 13.82 -49.62 -21.22
C VAL A 230 12.64 -48.80 -20.68
N LEU A 231 11.75 -48.35 -21.56
CA LEU A 231 10.39 -47.92 -21.22
C LEU A 231 9.49 -49.12 -20.88
N LYS A 232 8.65 -49.01 -19.85
CA LYS A 232 7.18 -49.19 -19.98
C LYS A 232 6.37 -48.73 -18.76
N PRO A 233 5.09 -48.35 -18.95
CA PRO A 233 4.27 -47.70 -17.93
C PRO A 233 3.29 -48.67 -17.23
N LEU A 234 2.75 -48.26 -16.08
CA LEU A 234 1.30 -48.21 -15.82
C LEU A 234 1.01 -47.67 -14.39
N GLY A 235 0.24 -46.58 -14.29
CA GLY A 235 -0.90 -46.40 -13.39
C GLY A 235 -0.81 -46.49 -11.85
N VAL A 236 -1.91 -46.01 -11.26
CA VAL A 236 -2.41 -46.18 -9.87
C VAL A 236 -2.03 -45.09 -8.84
N HIS A 237 -3.11 -44.63 -8.19
CA HIS A 237 -3.23 -43.80 -6.99
C HIS A 237 -2.02 -43.66 -6.06
N ILE A 238 -1.82 -42.43 -5.58
CA ILE A 238 -1.12 -42.19 -4.32
C ILE A 238 -1.95 -41.19 -3.48
N ASP A 239 -2.63 -41.71 -2.46
CA ASP A 239 -2.97 -40.93 -1.27
C ASP A 239 -1.65 -40.44 -0.65
N LYS A 240 -1.34 -39.15 -0.76
CA LYS A 240 -0.15 -38.59 -0.10
C LYS A 240 -0.48 -38.13 1.30
N GLU A 241 -0.25 -39.05 2.23
CA GLU A 241 0.11 -38.78 3.62
C GLU A 241 1.04 -37.55 3.68
N ILE A 242 0.58 -36.48 4.34
CA ILE A 242 1.26 -35.18 4.36
C ILE A 242 2.44 -35.26 5.32
N GLN A 243 3.65 -35.40 4.78
CA GLN A 243 4.85 -35.06 5.54
C GLN A 243 4.85 -33.55 5.84
N PRO A 244 5.27 -33.12 7.04
CA PRO A 244 5.39 -31.69 7.33
C PRO A 244 6.46 -31.10 6.40
N ALA A 245 6.04 -30.22 5.50
CA ALA A 245 6.96 -29.34 4.80
C ALA A 245 7.69 -28.51 5.87
N ASP A 246 9.02 -28.44 5.77
CA ASP A 246 9.88 -27.81 6.77
C ASP A 246 9.44 -26.35 6.97
N ASP A 247 9.16 -25.93 8.22
CA ASP A 247 8.59 -24.61 8.53
C ASP A 247 9.48 -23.46 7.98
N SER A 248 10.77 -23.74 7.76
CA SER A 248 11.72 -22.84 7.10
C SER A 248 11.34 -22.46 5.66
N HIS A 249 10.60 -23.30 4.95
CA HIS A 249 10.18 -23.05 3.56
C HIS A 249 9.14 -21.93 3.47
N TYR A 250 8.28 -21.78 4.48
CA TYR A 250 7.24 -20.75 4.52
C TYR A 250 7.71 -19.44 5.16
N ALA A 251 8.78 -19.49 5.97
CA ALA A 251 9.33 -18.34 6.69
C ALA A 251 9.84 -17.18 5.80
N SER A 252 9.98 -17.39 4.49
CA SER A 252 10.32 -16.33 3.53
C SER A 252 9.14 -15.37 3.27
N ALA A 253 7.90 -15.87 3.31
CA ALA A 253 6.69 -15.08 3.11
C ALA A 253 6.08 -14.62 4.45
N ARG A 254 6.62 -13.53 5.01
CA ARG A 254 6.23 -12.99 6.31
C ARG A 254 5.64 -11.57 6.23
N GLY A 255 5.00 -11.11 7.31
CA GLY A 255 4.54 -9.73 7.43
C GLY A 255 3.14 -9.47 6.87
N LEU A 256 2.69 -8.21 6.91
CA LEU A 256 1.34 -7.82 6.47
C LEU A 256 1.11 -8.06 4.97
N ARG A 257 2.18 -8.07 4.16
CA ARG A 257 2.09 -8.31 2.72
C ARG A 257 1.93 -9.79 2.34
N SER A 258 2.21 -10.74 3.23
CA SER A 258 2.00 -12.17 2.96
C SER A 258 0.59 -12.66 3.33
N VAL A 259 -0.21 -11.85 4.04
CA VAL A 259 -1.58 -12.18 4.46
C VAL A 259 -2.55 -12.14 3.27
N PRO A 260 -3.15 -13.26 2.83
CA PRO A 260 -4.05 -13.32 1.68
C PRO A 260 -5.34 -12.49 1.79
N TYR A 261 -5.87 -12.30 3.01
CA TYR A 261 -7.14 -11.59 3.22
C TYR A 261 -7.01 -10.50 4.30
N LEU A 262 -7.16 -9.24 3.89
CA LEU A 262 -7.15 -8.06 4.77
C LEU A 262 -8.51 -7.36 4.67
N VAL A 263 -9.26 -7.29 5.77
CA VAL A 263 -10.65 -6.80 5.77
C VAL A 263 -10.78 -5.44 6.47
N PHE A 264 -11.37 -4.49 5.75
CA PHE A 264 -11.59 -3.09 6.14
C PHE A 264 -13.03 -2.62 5.90
N SER A 265 -13.98 -3.53 5.70
CA SER A 265 -15.41 -3.22 5.49
C SER A 265 -15.95 -2.32 6.62
N ASN A 266 -16.65 -1.24 6.29
CA ASN A 266 -17.14 -0.23 7.24
C ASN A 266 -16.06 0.39 8.18
N ALA A 267 -14.77 0.34 7.83
CA ALA A 267 -13.68 0.83 8.70
C ALA A 267 -13.14 2.23 8.34
N TYR A 268 -13.68 2.88 7.30
CA TYR A 268 -13.17 4.15 6.77
C TYR A 268 -14.27 5.20 6.54
N THR A 269 -13.89 6.46 6.78
CA THR A 269 -14.81 7.62 6.83
C THR A 269 -14.33 8.85 6.05
N THR A 270 -13.09 8.88 5.53
CA THR A 270 -12.56 10.04 4.80
C THR A 270 -11.90 9.66 3.47
N ASN A 271 -11.71 10.65 2.60
CA ASN A 271 -11.00 10.49 1.34
C ASN A 271 -9.52 10.11 1.52
N ALA A 272 -8.90 10.46 2.66
CA ALA A 272 -7.54 10.02 3.00
C ALA A 272 -7.46 8.49 3.14
N CYS A 273 -8.44 7.88 3.83
CA CYS A 273 -8.53 6.42 3.93
C CYS A 273 -8.55 5.74 2.56
N ALA A 274 -9.38 6.25 1.63
CA ALA A 274 -9.50 5.70 0.29
C ALA A 274 -8.20 5.86 -0.52
N PHE A 275 -7.49 6.99 -0.40
CA PHE A 275 -6.20 7.17 -1.04
C PHE A 275 -5.14 6.18 -0.54
N HIS A 276 -4.99 6.03 0.78
CA HIS A 276 -4.03 5.09 1.36
C HIS A 276 -4.38 3.63 1.01
N LEU A 277 -5.66 3.27 1.08
CA LEU A 277 -6.16 1.95 0.73
C LEU A 277 -5.96 1.64 -0.77
N TRP A 278 -6.20 2.59 -1.66
CA TRP A 278 -5.97 2.42 -3.11
C TRP A 278 -4.51 2.05 -3.43
N ASN A 279 -3.52 2.66 -2.78
CA ASN A 279 -2.11 2.30 -2.96
C ASN A 279 -1.82 0.84 -2.52
N ILE A 280 -2.49 0.37 -1.46
CA ILE A 280 -2.40 -1.03 -0.99
C ILE A 280 -3.09 -1.98 -1.99
N THR A 281 -4.29 -1.62 -2.45
CA THR A 281 -5.06 -2.36 -3.46
C THR A 281 -4.35 -2.45 -4.82
N LEU A 282 -3.43 -1.54 -5.15
CA LEU A 282 -2.58 -1.68 -6.35
C LEU A 282 -1.35 -2.59 -6.16
N SER A 283 -0.94 -2.89 -4.92
CA SER A 283 0.34 -3.54 -4.61
C SER A 283 0.27 -4.86 -3.85
N HIS A 284 -0.91 -5.23 -3.34
CA HIS A 284 -1.19 -6.55 -2.78
C HIS A 284 -1.05 -7.66 -3.83
N ARG A 285 -0.76 -8.89 -3.43
CA ARG A 285 -0.81 -10.04 -4.36
C ARG A 285 -2.16 -10.73 -4.25
N GLU A 286 -2.56 -11.43 -5.31
CA GLU A 286 -3.81 -12.20 -5.30
C GLU A 286 -3.74 -13.30 -4.23
N PRO A 287 -4.86 -13.61 -3.54
CA PRO A 287 -4.88 -14.59 -2.45
C PRO A 287 -4.33 -15.95 -2.87
N ASP A 288 -4.64 -16.42 -4.08
CA ASP A 288 -4.20 -17.73 -4.58
C ASP A 288 -2.68 -17.80 -4.79
N LYS A 289 -2.03 -16.67 -5.14
CA LYS A 289 -0.57 -16.56 -5.21
C LYS A 289 0.05 -16.52 -3.82
N LEU A 290 -0.60 -15.89 -2.83
CA LEU A 290 -0.12 -15.80 -1.44
C LEU A 290 -0.28 -17.12 -0.68
N LEU A 291 -1.41 -17.82 -0.86
CA LEU A 291 -1.72 -19.09 -0.19
C LEU A 291 -0.74 -20.21 -0.51
N GLN A 292 -0.06 -20.17 -1.67
CA GLN A 292 1.00 -21.11 -2.05
C GLN A 292 2.23 -21.04 -1.14
N PHE A 293 2.48 -19.88 -0.51
CA PHE A 293 3.59 -19.64 0.41
C PHE A 293 3.19 -19.73 1.88
N LEU A 294 1.99 -20.27 2.17
CA LEU A 294 1.52 -20.52 3.54
C LEU A 294 1.25 -22.02 3.76
N PRO A 295 1.39 -22.52 5.00
CA PRO A 295 1.06 -23.90 5.32
C PRO A 295 -0.38 -24.28 4.94
N PRO A 296 -0.63 -25.49 4.39
CA PRO A 296 -1.97 -25.94 4.04
C PRO A 296 -2.88 -26.01 5.28
N GLY A 297 -4.17 -25.79 5.11
CA GLY A 297 -5.13 -25.85 6.21
C GLY A 297 -6.50 -25.28 5.82
N LYS A 298 -7.35 -25.06 6.83
CA LYS A 298 -8.69 -24.47 6.68
C LYS A 298 -8.64 -23.20 5.81
N SER A 299 -9.52 -23.17 4.79
CA SER A 299 -9.71 -21.96 3.99
C SER A 299 -10.30 -20.86 4.86
N MET A 300 -9.72 -19.66 4.74
CA MET A 300 -10.24 -18.43 5.35
C MET A 300 -10.81 -17.49 4.28
N ALA A 301 -11.13 -18.04 3.10
CA ALA A 301 -11.77 -17.32 2.02
C ALA A 301 -13.06 -16.63 2.52
N PRO A 302 -13.21 -15.32 2.34
CA PRO A 302 -14.41 -14.59 2.69
C PRO A 302 -15.58 -15.06 1.82
N ALA A 303 -16.68 -15.48 2.43
CA ALA A 303 -17.94 -15.59 1.71
C ALA A 303 -18.47 -14.19 1.37
N ASP A 304 -19.04 -14.03 0.18
CA ASP A 304 -19.95 -12.94 -0.20
C ASP A 304 -19.38 -11.51 -0.39
N HIS A 305 -18.07 -11.34 -0.60
CA HIS A 305 -17.47 -10.01 -0.87
C HIS A 305 -17.07 -9.80 -2.34
N LEU A 306 -17.64 -8.77 -2.98
CA LEU A 306 -17.43 -8.38 -4.40
C LEU A 306 -15.98 -8.13 -4.84
N ASN A 307 -15.04 -7.98 -3.90
CA ASN A 307 -13.62 -7.70 -4.16
C ASN A 307 -12.68 -8.77 -3.57
N ALA A 308 -13.21 -9.95 -3.18
CA ALA A 308 -12.44 -11.00 -2.50
C ALA A 308 -11.22 -11.47 -3.31
N ASP A 309 -11.32 -11.48 -4.63
CA ASP A 309 -10.29 -11.89 -5.60
C ASP A 309 -8.97 -11.08 -5.46
N ASN A 310 -9.06 -9.87 -4.91
CA ASN A 310 -7.91 -8.97 -4.72
C ASN A 310 -7.30 -9.06 -3.31
N GLY A 311 -7.82 -9.91 -2.41
CA GLY A 311 -7.38 -10.05 -1.01
C GLY A 311 -7.72 -8.88 -0.08
N ILE A 312 -7.81 -7.65 -0.62
CA ILE A 312 -8.20 -6.45 0.11
C ILE A 312 -9.72 -6.26 0.06
N ILE A 313 -10.41 -6.59 1.15
CA ILE A 313 -11.85 -6.39 1.26
C ILE A 313 -12.13 -5.05 1.90
N TYR A 314 -12.98 -4.26 1.26
CA TYR A 314 -13.36 -2.94 1.76
C TYR A 314 -14.85 -2.62 1.63
N THR A 315 -15.66 -3.55 1.12
CA THR A 315 -17.12 -3.38 0.96
C THR A 315 -17.88 -4.24 1.99
N PRO A 316 -19.06 -3.80 2.46
CA PRO A 316 -19.70 -2.51 2.21
C PRO A 316 -18.95 -1.34 2.86
N CYS A 317 -19.20 -0.12 2.36
CA CYS A 317 -18.74 1.10 3.03
C CYS A 317 -19.60 2.32 2.65
N GLU A 318 -20.56 2.62 3.50
CA GLU A 318 -21.57 3.64 3.24
C GLU A 318 -20.98 5.06 3.36
N GLY A 319 -20.13 5.29 4.36
CA GLY A 319 -19.58 6.61 4.72
C GLY A 319 -18.53 7.21 3.79
N LEU A 320 -18.08 6.53 2.73
CA LEU A 320 -17.08 7.08 1.80
C LEU A 320 -17.71 8.00 0.75
N HIS A 321 -17.08 9.15 0.51
CA HIS A 321 -17.47 10.13 -0.52
C HIS A 321 -17.29 9.55 -1.94
N ALA A 322 -18.06 10.07 -2.90
CA ALA A 322 -18.09 9.56 -4.29
C ALA A 322 -16.71 9.51 -4.97
N LEU A 323 -15.84 10.51 -4.74
CA LEU A 323 -14.47 10.53 -5.30
C LEU A 323 -13.61 9.38 -4.77
N GLY A 324 -13.69 9.08 -3.47
CA GLY A 324 -12.97 7.96 -2.87
C GLY A 324 -13.48 6.61 -3.38
N LYS A 325 -14.80 6.44 -3.48
CA LYS A 325 -15.43 5.23 -4.04
C LYS A 325 -14.95 5.00 -5.48
N ARG A 326 -15.02 6.02 -6.33
CA ARG A 326 -14.56 5.94 -7.73
C ARG A 326 -13.06 5.64 -7.85
N LEU A 327 -12.20 6.15 -6.96
CA LEU A 327 -10.77 5.80 -7.00
C LEU A 327 -10.54 4.32 -6.68
N LEU A 328 -11.23 3.76 -5.68
CA LEU A 328 -11.13 2.35 -5.32
C LEU A 328 -11.67 1.43 -6.43
N GLU A 329 -12.80 1.78 -7.03
CA GLU A 329 -13.36 1.11 -8.22
C GLU A 329 -12.35 1.10 -9.38
N LEU A 330 -11.80 2.27 -9.75
CA LEU A 330 -10.80 2.39 -10.82
C LEU A 330 -9.53 1.57 -10.54
N GLY A 331 -9.11 1.46 -9.28
CA GLY A 331 -7.98 0.62 -8.87
C GLY A 331 -8.27 -0.88 -9.00
N GLY A 332 -9.48 -1.32 -8.64
CA GLY A 332 -9.93 -2.70 -8.86
C GLY A 332 -10.03 -3.06 -10.34
N GLU A 333 -10.68 -2.20 -11.13
CA GLU A 333 -10.77 -2.34 -12.58
C GLU A 333 -9.38 -2.39 -13.25
N TYR A 334 -8.44 -1.56 -12.82
CA TYR A 334 -7.08 -1.52 -13.37
C TYR A 334 -6.32 -2.82 -13.11
N ARG A 335 -6.49 -3.41 -11.92
CA ARG A 335 -5.86 -4.69 -11.55
C ARG A 335 -6.41 -5.86 -12.36
N MET A 336 -7.74 -5.99 -12.51
CA MET A 336 -8.33 -7.09 -13.29
C MET A 336 -7.84 -7.08 -14.74
N LYS A 337 -7.82 -5.88 -15.37
CA LYS A 337 -7.30 -5.65 -16.73
C LYS A 337 -5.80 -5.94 -16.91
N ILE A 338 -5.03 -6.13 -15.84
CA ILE A 338 -3.63 -6.61 -15.90
C ILE A 338 -3.61 -8.14 -15.83
N SER A 339 -4.31 -8.73 -14.85
CA SER A 339 -4.33 -10.18 -14.63
C SER A 339 -4.91 -10.96 -15.83
N GLU A 340 -5.93 -10.41 -16.49
CA GLU A 340 -6.51 -10.97 -17.73
C GLU A 340 -5.49 -11.07 -18.88
N ILE A 341 -4.53 -10.15 -18.99
CA ILE A 341 -3.63 -10.04 -20.14
C ILE A 341 -2.34 -10.85 -19.95
N ASP A 342 -1.85 -10.99 -18.70
CA ASP A 342 -0.75 -11.91 -18.39
C ASP A 342 -1.14 -13.39 -18.72
N ALA A 343 -2.44 -13.71 -18.69
CA ALA A 343 -2.96 -15.01 -19.12
C ALA A 343 -2.94 -15.14 -20.67
N ASP A 344 -3.49 -14.16 -21.39
CA ASP A 344 -3.55 -14.17 -22.87
C ASP A 344 -2.15 -14.18 -23.53
N GLU A 345 -1.15 -13.47 -22.98
CA GLU A 345 0.23 -13.48 -23.51
C GLU A 345 0.94 -14.85 -23.34
N THR A 346 0.32 -15.83 -22.68
CA THR A 346 0.85 -17.18 -22.48
C THR A 346 0.27 -18.22 -23.46
N GLU A 347 -0.80 -17.90 -24.21
CA GLU A 347 -1.32 -18.80 -25.25
C GLU A 347 -0.51 -18.69 -26.57
N VAL A 348 -0.40 -19.82 -27.29
CA VAL A 348 0.64 -20.03 -28.31
C VAL A 348 0.39 -19.20 -29.58
N LEU A 349 1.40 -18.41 -29.98
CA LEU A 349 1.46 -17.68 -31.25
C LEU A 349 1.23 -18.61 -32.47
N ASP A 350 0.14 -18.38 -33.20
CA ASP A 350 -0.11 -18.94 -34.54
C ASP A 350 0.22 -17.86 -35.59
N PRO A 351 0.96 -18.11 -36.70
CA PRO A 351 1.62 -17.05 -37.47
C PRO A 351 0.73 -16.10 -38.31
N ASP A 352 -0.59 -16.26 -38.35
CA ASP A 352 -1.51 -15.58 -39.27
C ASP A 352 -2.25 -14.38 -38.62
N GLN A 353 -1.50 -13.36 -38.16
CA GLN A 353 -2.02 -12.31 -37.25
C GLN A 353 -1.83 -10.83 -37.73
N GLU A 354 -2.28 -10.46 -38.94
CA GLU A 354 -2.46 -9.03 -39.29
C GLU A 354 -3.68 -8.38 -38.58
N LEU A 355 -4.66 -9.18 -38.14
CA LEU A 355 -5.85 -8.69 -37.43
C LEU A 355 -5.58 -8.34 -35.96
N GLU A 356 -4.54 -8.91 -35.36
CA GLU A 356 -4.31 -8.86 -33.92
C GLU A 356 -3.51 -7.64 -33.45
N GLU A 357 -2.64 -7.09 -34.31
CA GLU A 357 -1.89 -5.85 -34.03
C GLU A 357 -2.84 -4.65 -33.81
N SER A 358 -4.01 -4.68 -34.46
CA SER A 358 -5.11 -3.73 -34.26
C SER A 358 -5.72 -3.83 -32.85
N GLU A 359 -5.96 -5.06 -32.37
CA GLU A 359 -6.55 -5.31 -31.06
C GLU A 359 -5.58 -4.99 -29.92
N ILE A 360 -4.32 -5.43 -30.02
CA ILE A 360 -3.24 -5.07 -29.09
C ILE A 360 -3.09 -3.55 -28.98
N THR A 361 -3.17 -2.84 -30.11
CA THR A 361 -3.14 -1.37 -30.14
C THR A 361 -4.37 -0.75 -29.47
N ARG A 362 -5.58 -1.30 -29.69
CA ARG A 362 -6.83 -0.88 -29.04
C ARG A 362 -6.77 -1.06 -27.53
N GLN A 363 -6.30 -2.22 -27.05
CA GLN A 363 -6.12 -2.50 -25.62
C GLN A 363 -5.08 -1.58 -24.96
N ARG A 364 -3.95 -1.30 -25.62
CA ARG A 364 -2.96 -0.33 -25.13
C ARG A 364 -3.53 1.08 -25.00
N GLN A 365 -4.36 1.51 -25.95
CA GLN A 365 -5.08 2.79 -25.85
C GLN A 365 -6.11 2.80 -24.71
N LEU A 366 -6.83 1.70 -24.49
CA LEU A 366 -7.78 1.56 -23.38
C LEU A 366 -7.07 1.64 -22.02
N ARG A 367 -5.97 0.89 -21.84
CA ARG A 367 -5.11 0.93 -20.64
C ARG A 367 -4.63 2.36 -20.35
N LYS A 368 -4.14 3.08 -21.36
CA LYS A 368 -3.69 4.48 -21.21
C LYS A 368 -4.84 5.44 -20.85
N LYS A 369 -6.04 5.25 -21.39
CA LYS A 369 -7.22 6.05 -20.98
C LYS A 369 -7.59 5.81 -19.51
N HIS A 370 -7.58 4.54 -19.08
CA HIS A 370 -7.87 4.15 -17.70
C HIS A 370 -6.84 4.72 -16.71
N GLU A 371 -5.56 4.66 -17.06
CA GLU A 371 -4.45 5.27 -16.29
C GLU A 371 -4.61 6.80 -16.15
N ILE A 372 -4.96 7.50 -17.24
CA ILE A 372 -5.22 8.95 -17.22
C ILE A 372 -6.44 9.31 -16.35
N GLU A 373 -7.53 8.52 -16.41
CA GLU A 373 -8.70 8.74 -15.55
C GLU A 373 -8.34 8.52 -14.08
N MET A 374 -7.65 7.41 -13.76
CA MET A 374 -7.18 7.07 -12.43
C MET A 374 -6.26 8.16 -11.86
N GLU A 375 -5.29 8.65 -12.63
CA GLU A 375 -4.45 9.80 -12.23
C GLU A 375 -5.28 11.06 -11.99
N ARG A 376 -6.25 11.38 -12.86
CA ARG A 376 -7.12 12.55 -12.69
C ARG A 376 -7.95 12.47 -11.41
N VAL A 377 -8.55 11.31 -11.13
CA VAL A 377 -9.34 11.09 -9.91
C VAL A 377 -8.45 11.12 -8.67
N LYS A 378 -7.29 10.44 -8.69
CA LYS A 378 -6.28 10.45 -7.60
C LYS A 378 -5.84 11.87 -7.26
N ASN A 379 -5.49 12.68 -8.27
CA ASN A 379 -5.01 14.04 -8.05
C ASN A 379 -6.13 14.98 -7.55
N ARG A 380 -7.38 14.79 -8.00
CA ARG A 380 -8.55 15.50 -7.44
C ARG A 380 -8.83 15.10 -5.99
N LEU A 381 -8.72 13.81 -5.66
CA LEU A 381 -8.88 13.29 -4.31
C LEU A 381 -7.81 13.84 -3.37
N LEU A 382 -6.54 13.89 -3.80
CA LEU A 382 -5.44 14.44 -3.03
C LEU A 382 -5.60 15.94 -2.75
N LEU A 383 -6.06 16.72 -3.73
CA LEU A 383 -6.38 18.15 -3.51
C LEU A 383 -7.51 18.33 -2.49
N ASP A 384 -8.53 17.46 -2.52
CA ASP A 384 -9.63 17.46 -1.54
C ASP A 384 -9.12 17.10 -0.14
N VAL A 385 -8.34 16.03 0.02
CA VAL A 385 -7.74 15.63 1.31
C VAL A 385 -6.84 16.72 1.91
N ILE A 386 -5.98 17.35 1.09
CA ILE A 386 -5.11 18.44 1.59
C ILE A 386 -5.96 19.66 1.99
N LYS A 387 -7.12 19.86 1.37
CA LYS A 387 -8.06 20.95 1.70
C LYS A 387 -8.92 20.66 2.94
N THR A 388 -9.35 19.42 3.17
CA THR A 388 -10.24 19.03 4.28
C THR A 388 -9.48 18.59 5.53
N ASP A 389 -8.50 17.70 5.35
CA ASP A 389 -7.80 17.01 6.44
C ASP A 389 -6.44 17.69 6.74
N GLY A 390 -5.96 18.52 5.81
CA GLY A 390 -4.75 19.33 5.93
C GLY A 390 -3.46 18.53 5.74
N VAL A 391 -2.33 19.24 5.59
CA VAL A 391 -1.00 18.61 5.40
C VAL A 391 -0.56 17.75 6.59
N THR A 392 -1.14 17.98 7.77
CA THR A 392 -0.85 17.26 9.02
C THR A 392 -1.59 15.92 9.16
N SER A 393 -2.44 15.57 8.19
CA SER A 393 -3.15 14.27 8.19
C SER A 393 -2.25 13.09 7.84
N VAL A 394 -1.13 13.33 7.14
CA VAL A 394 -0.23 12.29 6.62
C VAL A 394 1.22 12.52 7.07
N ASP A 395 1.82 11.52 7.71
CA ASP A 395 3.19 11.59 8.27
C ASP A 395 4.24 11.84 7.17
N LEU A 396 4.08 11.21 6.00
CA LEU A 396 4.90 11.41 4.81
C LEU A 396 5.04 12.89 4.44
N TRP A 397 3.92 13.62 4.40
CA TRP A 397 3.87 15.01 3.97
C TRP A 397 4.53 15.92 5.02
N ILE A 398 4.22 15.71 6.30
CA ILE A 398 4.85 16.43 7.42
C ILE A 398 6.38 16.31 7.35
N VAL A 399 6.88 15.09 7.16
CA VAL A 399 8.31 14.79 7.16
C VAL A 399 9.00 15.34 5.91
N ALA A 400 8.38 15.22 4.73
CA ALA A 400 8.89 15.85 3.51
C ALA A 400 9.07 17.36 3.68
N PHE A 401 8.09 18.07 4.25
CA PHE A 401 8.22 19.52 4.51
C PHE A 401 9.26 19.86 5.59
N LYS A 402 9.39 19.08 6.68
CA LYS A 402 10.45 19.27 7.68
C LYS A 402 11.84 19.12 7.06
N MET A 403 12.03 18.02 6.32
CA MET A 403 13.28 17.71 5.63
C MET A 403 13.61 18.76 4.56
N MET A 404 12.64 19.19 3.76
CA MET A 404 12.80 20.28 2.78
C MET A 404 13.24 21.59 3.44
N ARG A 405 12.62 21.99 4.56
CA ARG A 405 12.96 23.24 5.27
C ARG A 405 14.40 23.24 5.79
N VAL A 406 14.84 22.14 6.39
CA VAL A 406 16.23 22.02 6.91
C VAL A 406 17.23 21.89 5.78
N ALA A 407 16.95 21.06 4.76
CA ALA A 407 17.78 20.95 3.58
C ALA A 407 17.95 22.30 2.86
N ARG A 408 16.88 23.09 2.73
CA ARG A 408 16.94 24.42 2.10
C ARG A 408 17.77 25.40 2.91
N ALA A 409 17.65 25.40 4.24
CA ALA A 409 18.43 26.29 5.10
C ALA A 409 19.95 25.99 5.06
N ILE A 410 20.35 24.74 4.81
CA ILE A 410 21.76 24.31 4.81
C ILE A 410 22.34 24.31 3.38
N LEU A 411 21.62 23.76 2.41
CA LEU A 411 22.13 23.36 1.09
C LEU A 411 21.85 24.37 -0.03
N LEU A 412 20.94 25.33 0.15
CA LEU A 412 20.74 26.40 -0.81
C LEU A 412 21.88 27.43 -0.68
N ASP A 413 22.59 27.73 -1.76
CA ASP A 413 23.64 28.77 -1.81
C ASP A 413 23.17 29.97 -2.64
N ASP A 414 23.27 31.19 -2.12
CA ASP A 414 23.01 32.42 -2.90
C ASP A 414 23.95 32.57 -4.11
N LYS A 415 25.11 31.89 -4.13
CA LYS A 415 26.01 31.84 -5.28
C LYS A 415 25.39 31.15 -6.50
N ASP A 416 24.52 30.17 -6.27
CA ASP A 416 23.84 29.39 -7.32
C ASP A 416 22.53 30.05 -7.77
N LYS A 417 22.21 31.23 -7.20
CA LYS A 417 21.02 32.00 -7.55
C LYS A 417 21.11 32.47 -9.00
N PRO A 418 20.11 32.15 -9.86
CA PRO A 418 20.06 32.67 -11.21
C PRO A 418 20.07 34.20 -11.18
N LYS A 419 21.16 34.80 -11.67
CA LYS A 419 21.26 36.26 -11.77
C LYS A 419 20.12 36.77 -12.65
N PRO A 420 19.45 37.89 -12.32
CA PRO A 420 18.52 38.52 -13.23
C PRO A 420 19.29 38.84 -14.52
N TYR A 421 18.71 38.46 -15.66
CA TYR A 421 19.26 38.82 -16.97
C TYR A 421 19.06 40.32 -17.15
N VAL A 422 20.08 41.10 -16.83
CA VAL A 422 20.22 42.48 -17.28
C VAL A 422 20.84 42.39 -18.67
N PRO A 423 20.15 42.81 -19.75
CA PRO A 423 20.77 42.91 -21.06
C PRO A 423 21.98 43.84 -20.95
N ALA A 424 23.14 43.37 -21.40
CA ALA A 424 24.36 44.16 -21.37
C ALA A 424 24.38 45.12 -22.58
N ASP A 425 23.47 46.10 -22.61
CA ASP A 425 23.51 47.27 -23.50
C ASP A 425 22.47 48.35 -23.11
N GLU A 426 22.44 48.77 -21.84
CA GLU A 426 21.75 50.01 -21.44
C GLU A 426 22.67 50.89 -20.58
N THR A 427 23.62 51.54 -21.24
CA THR A 427 24.16 52.83 -20.78
C THR A 427 23.76 53.90 -21.78
N ASN A 428 22.97 54.88 -21.32
CA ASN A 428 22.43 56.05 -22.05
C ASN A 428 21.16 55.84 -22.91
N ILE A 429 19.98 55.85 -22.29
CA ILE A 429 18.79 56.56 -22.81
C ILE A 429 18.11 57.29 -21.62
N PRO A 430 17.65 58.55 -21.75
CA PRO A 430 16.96 59.28 -20.67
C PRO A 430 15.51 58.81 -20.44
N GLU A 431 14.94 59.17 -19.28
CA GLU A 431 13.53 58.95 -18.94
C GLU A 431 12.57 59.65 -19.93
N GLU A 432 11.58 58.92 -20.45
CA GLU A 432 10.31 59.46 -20.98
C GLU A 432 9.20 58.37 -20.86
N PRO A 433 7.90 58.74 -20.86
CA PRO A 433 6.88 57.99 -20.12
C PRO A 433 6.23 56.79 -20.86
N PHE A 434 5.72 55.86 -20.05
CA PHE A 434 5.05 54.62 -20.48
C PHE A 434 3.90 54.82 -21.48
N PRO A 435 3.89 54.07 -22.61
CA PRO A 435 2.68 53.81 -23.37
C PRO A 435 1.95 52.56 -22.83
N THR A 436 0.71 52.74 -22.39
CA THR A 436 -0.22 51.64 -22.11
C THR A 436 -0.52 50.86 -23.38
N ILE A 437 -0.13 49.58 -23.44
CA ILE A 437 -0.59 48.65 -24.48
C ILE A 437 -1.15 47.38 -23.82
N MET A 438 -2.47 47.24 -23.91
CA MET A 438 -3.16 45.96 -23.75
C MET A 438 -2.96 45.14 -25.03
N GLU A 439 -2.58 43.87 -24.90
CA GLU A 439 -2.86 42.86 -25.93
C GLU A 439 -3.42 41.57 -25.30
N PRO A 440 -4.18 40.76 -26.06
CA PRO A 440 -5.30 40.01 -25.50
C PRO A 440 -4.95 38.58 -25.05
N TYR A 441 -5.68 38.13 -24.02
CA TYR A 441 -5.68 36.74 -23.58
C TYR A 441 -6.27 35.80 -24.65
N PRO A 442 -5.76 34.56 -24.79
CA PRO A 442 -6.48 33.50 -25.50
C PRO A 442 -7.77 33.13 -24.74
N ALA A 443 -8.74 32.60 -25.50
CA ALA A 443 -10.16 32.54 -25.15
C ALA A 443 -10.52 31.97 -23.76
N ILE A 444 -11.57 32.57 -23.19
CA ILE A 444 -12.28 32.11 -21.99
C ILE A 444 -12.91 30.73 -22.26
N PHE A 445 -12.84 29.85 -21.25
CA PHE A 445 -13.57 28.59 -21.22
C PHE A 445 -15.07 28.89 -21.09
N ASP A 446 -15.86 28.54 -22.10
CA ASP A 446 -17.31 28.81 -22.15
C ASP A 446 -18.11 27.54 -21.81
N PRO A 447 -18.59 27.40 -20.55
CA PRO A 447 -19.34 26.22 -20.11
C PRO A 447 -20.79 26.19 -20.64
N ASP A 448 -21.29 27.27 -21.26
CA ASP A 448 -22.66 27.38 -21.77
C ASP A 448 -22.75 27.05 -23.28
N GLY A 449 -21.64 26.57 -23.89
CA GLY A 449 -21.59 26.19 -25.29
C GLY A 449 -22.43 24.94 -25.63
N ASP A 450 -23.33 25.09 -26.61
CA ASP A 450 -24.17 24.02 -27.18
C ASP A 450 -23.28 22.86 -27.71
N GLY A 451 -23.14 21.80 -26.90
CA GLY A 451 -22.28 20.63 -27.14
C GLY A 451 -21.47 20.18 -25.92
N PHE A 452 -21.15 21.07 -24.97
CA PHE A 452 -20.36 20.73 -23.78
C PHE A 452 -21.02 19.66 -22.89
N THR A 453 -22.36 19.61 -22.88
CA THR A 453 -23.15 18.64 -22.12
C THR A 453 -23.25 17.25 -22.76
N GLU A 454 -23.03 17.12 -24.08
CA GLU A 454 -23.01 15.82 -24.77
C GLU A 454 -21.67 15.10 -24.58
N ASP A 455 -20.55 15.84 -24.53
CA ASP A 455 -19.21 15.27 -24.30
C ASP A 455 -18.89 14.97 -22.82
N PHE A 456 -19.61 15.56 -21.85
CA PHE A 456 -19.27 15.50 -20.42
C PHE A 456 -20.47 15.28 -19.47
N PRO A 457 -21.15 14.11 -19.50
CA PRO A 457 -22.38 13.85 -18.73
C PRO A 457 -22.21 13.94 -17.20
N THR A 458 -21.00 13.69 -16.67
CA THR A 458 -20.71 13.70 -15.22
C THR A 458 -20.87 15.07 -14.55
N ILE A 459 -21.04 16.14 -15.33
CA ILE A 459 -21.25 17.50 -14.81
C ILE A 459 -22.67 17.68 -14.27
N GLN A 460 -23.67 16.98 -14.83
CA GLN A 460 -25.07 17.06 -14.37
C GLN A 460 -25.32 16.32 -13.06
N GLU A 461 -24.67 15.16 -12.85
CA GLU A 461 -24.74 14.42 -11.58
C GLU A 461 -24.17 15.22 -10.40
N ALA A 462 -23.12 16.02 -10.64
CA ALA A 462 -22.51 16.87 -9.61
C ALA A 462 -23.38 18.08 -9.20
N LEU A 463 -24.36 18.47 -10.02
CA LEU A 463 -25.25 19.61 -9.78
C LEU A 463 -26.63 19.19 -9.25
N SER A 464 -26.95 17.90 -9.32
CA SER A 464 -28.28 17.36 -9.04
C SER A 464 -28.38 16.77 -7.63
N TYR A 465 -28.42 17.63 -6.60
CA TYR A 465 -28.87 17.25 -5.25
C TYR A 465 -30.07 18.11 -4.79
N PRO A 466 -31.12 17.52 -4.20
CA PRO A 466 -32.36 18.22 -3.91
C PRO A 466 -32.34 18.94 -2.56
N ASN A 467 -32.48 20.28 -2.57
CA ASN A 467 -32.84 21.05 -1.38
C ASN A 467 -34.36 21.24 -1.30
N GLY A 468 -34.98 20.68 -0.27
CA GLY A 468 -36.22 21.18 0.35
C GLY A 468 -35.95 21.39 1.85
N VAL A 469 -36.70 22.16 2.66
CA VAL A 469 -38.06 22.75 2.57
C VAL A 469 -38.03 23.98 3.53
N SER A 470 -38.65 25.16 3.34
CA SER A 470 -39.90 25.57 2.67
C SER A 470 -39.99 27.10 2.39
N ALA A 471 -41.19 27.52 1.96
CA ALA A 471 -41.94 28.75 2.34
C ALA A 471 -41.97 29.99 1.41
N SER A 472 -43.03 30.03 0.56
CA SER A 472 -43.89 31.17 0.14
C SER A 472 -43.27 32.45 -0.50
N SER A 473 -43.91 33.12 -1.48
CA SER A 473 -45.28 33.03 -2.00
C SER A 473 -45.45 33.66 -3.40
N THR A 474 -46.53 33.28 -4.13
CA THR A 474 -47.29 34.07 -5.15
C THR A 474 -46.56 34.55 -6.44
N VAL A 475 -47.16 34.62 -7.66
CA VAL A 475 -48.39 34.10 -8.31
C VAL A 475 -48.25 34.33 -9.84
N GLU A 476 -49.13 33.74 -10.67
CA GLU A 476 -49.43 34.07 -12.10
C GLU A 476 -48.53 33.57 -13.27
N THR A 477 -49.04 32.53 -13.94
CA THR A 477 -48.97 32.26 -15.41
C THR A 477 -49.90 33.22 -16.21
N PRO A 478 -50.03 33.24 -17.57
CA PRO A 478 -49.54 32.29 -18.61
C PRO A 478 -48.91 32.97 -19.89
N THR A 479 -48.33 32.28 -20.88
CA THR A 479 -49.06 31.61 -22.00
C THR A 479 -48.12 31.00 -23.08
N LYS A 480 -48.55 29.84 -23.61
CA LYS A 480 -48.44 29.28 -25.00
C LYS A 480 -47.45 29.95 -26.00
N HIS A 481 -46.65 29.20 -26.79
CA HIS A 481 -47.15 28.45 -27.96
C HIS A 481 -46.14 27.44 -28.57
N LYS A 482 -46.66 26.41 -29.26
CA LYS A 482 -45.91 25.45 -30.12
C LYS A 482 -45.47 26.09 -31.45
N THR A 483 -44.30 25.72 -31.99
CA THR A 483 -44.16 25.23 -33.38
C THR A 483 -42.83 24.52 -33.68
N GLN A 484 -42.92 23.32 -34.24
CA GLN A 484 -41.91 22.66 -35.10
C GLN A 484 -42.31 22.92 -36.59
N PRO A 485 -41.60 22.40 -37.61
CA PRO A 485 -40.15 22.41 -37.89
C PRO A 485 -39.85 22.88 -39.34
N ARG A 486 -38.59 23.10 -39.75
CA ARG A 486 -38.26 23.03 -41.19
C ARG A 486 -36.79 22.71 -41.53
N ARG A 487 -36.62 21.81 -42.51
CA ARG A 487 -35.36 21.44 -43.19
C ARG A 487 -34.90 22.51 -44.20
N THR A 488 -33.59 22.66 -44.38
CA THR A 488 -32.85 22.95 -45.65
C THR A 488 -31.36 22.83 -45.32
N SER A 489 -30.65 21.79 -45.76
CA SER A 489 -30.04 21.54 -47.10
C SER A 489 -28.59 22.03 -47.20
N ALA A 490 -27.72 21.10 -47.59
CA ALA A 490 -26.26 21.19 -47.67
C ALA A 490 -25.64 22.37 -48.43
N ALA A 491 -24.42 22.74 -48.05
CA ALA A 491 -23.41 23.31 -48.95
C ALA A 491 -22.01 22.83 -48.54
N SER A 492 -21.31 22.15 -49.45
CA SER A 492 -19.91 21.75 -49.30
C SER A 492 -18.95 22.91 -49.61
N ARG A 493 -17.86 23.03 -48.85
CA ARG A 493 -16.62 23.68 -49.31
C ARG A 493 -15.38 22.93 -48.83
N ASN A 494 -14.76 22.19 -49.75
CA ASN A 494 -13.37 21.77 -49.64
C ASN A 494 -12.45 22.99 -49.81
N VAL A 495 -11.47 23.18 -48.92
CA VAL A 495 -10.19 23.81 -49.25
C VAL A 495 -9.09 23.06 -48.52
N ALA A 496 -8.12 22.55 -49.27
CA ALA A 496 -6.88 21.99 -48.75
C ALA A 496 -5.74 23.00 -48.91
N SER A 497 -4.78 23.07 -47.97
CA SER A 497 -3.34 23.18 -48.29
C SER A 497 -2.43 23.14 -47.05
N SER A 498 -1.19 22.66 -47.27
CA SER A 498 0.01 22.68 -46.42
C SER A 498 -0.14 22.24 -44.95
N ARG A 499 0.34 21.07 -44.52
CA ARG A 499 1.77 20.65 -44.44
C ARG A 499 2.72 21.75 -43.94
N ARG A 500 3.00 21.72 -42.65
CA ARG A 500 4.36 21.96 -42.11
C ARG A 500 4.64 20.94 -41.01
N ASP A 501 5.30 19.86 -41.39
CA ASP A 501 6.00 19.00 -40.44
C ASP A 501 7.13 19.79 -39.75
N SER A 502 7.30 19.61 -38.45
CA SER A 502 8.47 20.08 -37.71
C SER A 502 8.75 19.15 -36.54
N THR A 503 9.30 18.00 -36.89
CA THR A 503 9.86 17.01 -35.98
C THR A 503 11.08 17.58 -35.24
N ALA A 504 10.87 18.10 -34.03
CA ALA A 504 11.95 18.46 -33.13
C ALA A 504 12.38 17.23 -32.31
N THR A 505 13.47 16.58 -32.71
CA THR A 505 14.02 15.37 -32.09
C THR A 505 14.38 15.59 -30.61
N ALA A 506 13.74 14.84 -29.72
CA ALA A 506 14.17 14.75 -28.32
C ALA A 506 15.54 14.07 -28.24
N LYS A 507 16.61 14.83 -28.01
CA LYS A 507 17.96 14.28 -27.79
C LYS A 507 17.98 13.50 -26.48
N LYS A 508 18.00 12.17 -26.60
CA LYS A 508 18.24 11.20 -25.54
C LYS A 508 19.63 11.46 -24.94
N VAL A 509 19.68 12.18 -23.81
CA VAL A 509 20.94 12.42 -23.08
C VAL A 509 21.34 11.12 -22.37
N VAL A 510 22.50 10.59 -22.76
CA VAL A 510 23.12 9.43 -22.11
C VAL A 510 23.54 9.83 -20.67
N PRO A 511 23.22 9.05 -19.63
CA PRO A 511 23.62 9.39 -18.27
C PRO A 511 25.14 9.25 -18.13
N ASN A 512 25.82 10.38 -17.92
CA ASN A 512 27.26 10.41 -17.77
C ASN A 512 27.64 9.96 -16.35
N ALA A 513 28.16 8.74 -16.21
CA ALA A 513 28.54 8.19 -14.91
C ALA A 513 29.80 8.88 -14.38
N GLY A 514 29.71 9.57 -13.24
CA GLY A 514 30.91 9.95 -12.48
C GLY A 514 30.84 11.22 -11.62
N SER A 515 29.98 12.19 -11.94
CA SER A 515 29.84 13.39 -11.09
C SER A 515 29.04 13.08 -9.83
N LYS A 516 29.74 12.71 -8.74
CA LYS A 516 29.14 12.76 -7.40
C LYS A 516 28.62 14.18 -7.18
N GLU A 517 27.32 14.34 -6.92
CA GLU A 517 26.75 15.62 -6.52
C GLU A 517 27.39 16.00 -5.17
N VAL A 518 28.39 16.90 -5.21
CA VAL A 518 29.04 17.42 -4.01
C VAL A 518 28.12 18.49 -3.44
N GLY A 519 27.54 18.22 -2.28
CA GLY A 519 26.75 19.20 -1.56
C GLY A 519 27.63 20.27 -0.92
N ARG A 520 27.00 21.23 -0.23
CA ARG A 520 27.73 22.31 0.45
C ARG A 520 28.67 21.76 1.52
N PHE A 521 29.66 22.58 1.91
CA PHE A 521 30.67 22.25 2.93
C PHE A 521 31.54 21.03 2.59
N GLY A 522 31.64 20.64 1.31
CA GLY A 522 32.51 19.57 0.82
C GLY A 522 32.01 18.14 1.09
N LEU A 523 30.78 17.99 1.59
CA LEU A 523 30.16 16.68 1.85
C LEU A 523 29.32 16.24 0.64
N PRO A 524 29.42 14.99 0.16
CA PRO A 524 28.52 14.44 -0.86
C PRO A 524 27.05 14.53 -0.45
N MET A 525 26.15 14.70 -1.43
CA MET A 525 24.71 14.75 -1.19
C MET A 525 24.17 13.51 -0.46
N ASP A 526 24.76 12.32 -0.68
CA ASP A 526 24.41 11.10 0.05
C ASP A 526 24.69 11.17 1.57
N LEU A 527 25.71 11.92 1.99
CA LEU A 527 25.97 12.14 3.42
C LEU A 527 25.02 13.18 3.98
N TRP A 528 24.76 14.27 3.25
CA TRP A 528 23.74 15.25 3.64
C TRP A 528 22.35 14.62 3.77
N ARG A 529 21.98 13.72 2.85
CA ARG A 529 20.74 12.93 2.92
C ARG A 529 20.63 12.24 4.26
N ARG A 530 21.66 11.47 4.67
CA ARG A 530 21.67 10.71 5.93
C ARG A 530 21.58 11.65 7.13
N ILE A 531 22.42 12.68 7.19
CA ILE A 531 22.47 13.63 8.32
C ILE A 531 21.10 14.31 8.52
N ILE A 532 20.50 14.81 7.43
CA ILE A 532 19.22 15.52 7.49
C ILE A 532 18.06 14.54 7.73
N ALA A 533 18.06 13.37 7.09
CA ALA A 533 17.02 12.37 7.28
C ALA A 533 16.99 11.83 8.71
N ASP A 534 18.16 11.57 9.31
CA ASP A 534 18.28 11.13 10.70
C ASP A 534 17.79 12.21 11.67
N ALA A 535 18.31 13.44 11.53
CA ALA A 535 17.91 14.57 12.37
C ALA A 535 16.41 14.90 12.30
N MET A 536 15.76 14.67 11.15
CA MET A 536 14.33 14.93 10.95
C MET A 536 13.41 13.72 11.19
N GLY A 537 13.96 12.55 11.52
CA GLY A 537 13.20 11.30 11.66
C GLY A 537 12.63 10.77 10.33
N ALA A 538 13.21 11.17 9.19
CA ALA A 538 12.74 10.79 7.87
C ALA A 538 13.16 9.38 7.43
N THR A 539 14.18 8.80 8.06
CA THR A 539 14.74 7.48 7.74
C THR A 539 13.73 6.33 7.78
N GLU A 540 12.65 6.46 8.57
CA GLU A 540 11.57 5.45 8.67
C GLU A 540 10.29 5.83 7.90
N ILE A 541 10.26 6.95 7.18
CA ILE A 541 9.03 7.51 6.58
C ILE A 541 9.19 7.77 5.08
N LEU A 542 10.29 8.42 4.68
CA LEU A 542 10.64 8.63 3.27
C LEU A 542 11.64 7.57 2.84
N ASN A 543 11.44 6.96 1.67
CA ASN A 543 12.46 6.07 1.10
C ASN A 543 13.69 6.87 0.60
N VAL A 544 14.78 6.18 0.24
CA VAL A 544 16.05 6.85 -0.16
C VAL A 544 15.87 7.78 -1.38
N GLU A 545 15.01 7.41 -2.33
CA GLU A 545 14.72 8.22 -3.52
C GLU A 545 13.95 9.49 -3.15
N GLN A 546 12.87 9.37 -2.37
CA GLN A 546 12.09 10.50 -1.87
C GLN A 546 12.95 11.46 -1.05
N GLN A 547 13.82 10.93 -0.17
CA GLN A 547 14.79 11.73 0.57
C GLN A 547 15.74 12.51 -0.37
N MET A 548 16.22 11.90 -1.45
CA MET A 548 17.07 12.58 -2.45
C MET A 548 16.30 13.62 -3.26
N ASN A 549 15.05 13.33 -3.63
CA ASN A 549 14.20 14.27 -4.38
C ASN A 549 13.87 15.50 -3.53
N VAL A 550 13.55 15.32 -2.24
CA VAL A 550 13.41 16.42 -1.27
C VAL A 550 14.69 17.25 -1.16
N LEU A 551 15.87 16.61 -1.08
CA LEU A 551 17.15 17.31 -1.01
C LEU A 551 17.40 18.17 -2.27
N ARG A 552 17.25 17.57 -3.46
CA ARG A 552 17.44 18.26 -4.75
C ARG A 552 16.48 19.44 -4.93
N TYR A 553 15.21 19.24 -4.59
CA TYR A 553 14.18 20.29 -4.63
C TYR A 553 14.46 21.41 -3.62
N ALA A 554 14.99 21.07 -2.44
CA ALA A 554 15.34 22.04 -1.42
C ALA A 554 16.56 22.90 -1.78
N SER A 555 17.53 22.34 -2.51
CA SER A 555 18.77 23.01 -2.93
C SER A 555 18.70 23.76 -4.28
N ASP A 556 17.61 23.65 -5.05
CA ASP A 556 17.50 24.28 -6.37
C ASP A 556 16.72 25.62 -6.33
N TRP A 557 17.36 26.70 -6.77
CA TRP A 557 16.72 28.00 -6.97
C TRP A 557 15.60 28.01 -8.03
N ARG A 558 15.61 27.07 -8.98
CA ARG A 558 14.52 26.90 -9.95
C ARG A 558 13.24 26.40 -9.26
N ALA A 559 13.36 25.53 -8.26
CA ALA A 559 12.24 25.12 -7.42
C ALA A 559 11.64 26.32 -6.69
N ILE A 560 12.46 27.20 -6.10
CA ILE A 560 11.99 28.45 -5.46
C ILE A 560 11.32 29.38 -6.49
N LYS A 561 11.85 29.50 -7.72
CA LYS A 561 11.20 30.26 -8.79
C LYS A 561 9.85 29.66 -9.20
N GLN A 562 9.69 28.33 -9.13
CA GLN A 562 8.42 27.64 -9.35
C GLN A 562 7.45 27.87 -8.18
N GLU A 563 7.91 27.79 -6.93
CA GLU A 563 7.12 28.14 -5.73
C GLU A 563 6.57 29.58 -5.81
N LEU A 564 7.40 30.55 -6.20
CA LEU A 564 6.99 31.93 -6.38
C LEU A 564 5.93 32.10 -7.48
N ARG A 565 5.97 31.29 -8.55
CA ARG A 565 4.96 31.29 -9.62
C ARG A 565 3.62 30.72 -9.19
N ILE A 566 3.59 29.79 -8.24
CA ILE A 566 2.35 29.15 -7.77
C ILE A 566 1.70 29.89 -6.58
N ARG A 567 2.34 30.93 -6.03
CA ARG A 567 1.81 31.76 -4.93
C ARG A 567 0.43 32.38 -5.18
N GLY A 568 0.00 32.50 -6.43
CA GLY A 568 -1.35 32.98 -6.79
C GLY A 568 -2.45 31.91 -6.68
N GLY A 569 -2.10 30.64 -6.48
CA GLY A 569 -3.06 29.57 -6.19
C GLY A 569 -3.45 29.49 -4.72
N THR A 570 -4.44 28.67 -4.39
CA THR A 570 -4.83 28.41 -3.00
C THR A 570 -3.75 27.61 -2.24
N GLU A 571 -3.77 27.67 -0.90
CA GLU A 571 -2.75 27.01 -0.06
C GLU A 571 -2.66 25.49 -0.32
N TYR A 572 -3.80 24.79 -0.41
CA TYR A 572 -3.82 23.34 -0.66
C TYR A 572 -3.30 22.98 -2.06
N GLU A 573 -3.54 23.80 -3.07
CA GLU A 573 -2.93 23.63 -4.41
C GLU A 573 -1.43 23.88 -4.41
N GLN A 574 -0.95 24.85 -3.62
CA GLN A 574 0.49 25.11 -3.48
C GLN A 574 1.18 23.93 -2.78
N ILE A 575 0.61 23.45 -1.68
CA ILE A 575 1.09 22.27 -0.93
C ILE A 575 1.12 21.04 -1.85
N TRP A 576 0.04 20.76 -2.58
CA TRP A 576 -0.02 19.63 -3.51
C TRP A 576 1.05 19.72 -4.61
N LYS A 577 1.25 20.90 -5.23
CA LYS A 577 2.28 21.10 -6.26
C LYS A 577 3.70 20.89 -5.72
N ILE A 578 3.98 21.31 -4.47
CA ILE A 578 5.28 21.11 -3.83
C ILE A 578 5.52 19.62 -3.51
N LEU A 579 4.56 18.94 -2.87
CA LEU A 579 4.64 17.51 -2.58
C LEU A 579 4.78 16.66 -3.86
N SER A 580 4.03 17.01 -4.91
CA SER A 580 4.11 16.40 -6.24
C SER A 580 5.52 16.56 -6.84
N SER A 581 6.08 17.77 -6.79
CA SER A 581 7.43 18.07 -7.29
C SER A 581 8.56 17.33 -6.54
N MET A 582 8.32 16.94 -5.28
CA MET A 582 9.26 16.14 -4.48
C MET A 582 9.02 14.62 -4.58
N GLY A 583 7.98 14.17 -5.29
CA GLY A 583 7.60 12.74 -5.31
C GLY A 583 7.08 12.21 -3.98
N CYS A 584 6.51 13.09 -3.14
CA CYS A 584 6.13 12.80 -1.75
C CYS A 584 4.60 12.81 -1.53
N LEU A 585 3.81 12.46 -2.55
CA LEU A 585 2.34 12.35 -2.43
C LEU A 585 1.90 11.00 -1.84
N SER A 586 2.56 9.91 -2.21
CA SER A 586 2.30 8.53 -1.74
C SER A 586 3.56 7.90 -1.15
N TYR A 587 3.38 6.88 -0.30
CA TYR A 587 4.46 5.96 0.03
C TYR A 587 4.87 5.18 -1.23
N ALA A 588 6.17 5.04 -1.47
CA ALA A 588 6.72 4.30 -2.59
C ALA A 588 7.25 2.95 -2.10
N HIS A 589 7.01 1.90 -2.88
CA HIS A 589 7.50 0.56 -2.59
C HIS A 589 9.03 0.49 -2.69
N HIS A 590 9.61 -0.42 -1.92
CA HIS A 590 11.03 -0.80 -1.96
C HIS A 590 11.29 -1.88 -3.02
#